data_AF-H9FJ40-F1
#
_entry.id   AF-H9FJ40-F1
#
_cell.length_a   1.000
_cell.length_b   1.000
_cell.length_c   1.000
_cell.angle_alpha   90.00
_cell.angle_beta   90.00
_cell.angle_gamma   90.00
#
_symmetry.space_group_name_H-M   'P 1'
#
loop_
_entity.id
_entity.type
_entity.pdbx_description
1 polymer ?
#
loop_
_entity_poly.entity_id
_entity_poly.type
_entity_poly.pdbx_seq_one_letter_code
_entity_poly.pdbx_strand_id
1 'polypeptide(L)'
;LHQRFSSLKAVLPPPATQAPRTWLHYYRSWLQGIQAAFDQDWASGRITRHSYRNGSEDGALAYKLLIQTGDAQEPLDFSQLTTRKLVDREGLIPPELFYMGLTVWVSSDPLGLAASQANFYPPPPEWLHDKYDTTGENLRIPPAQPLEFAQFPFLLRGLQKTADFVEAIEGARAACAEAGQAGVHAYPSGSPFLFWEQYLGLRRCFLLAVCILLVCTFLVCALLLLNPWTAGLIVLVLAMMTVELFGIMGFLGIKLSAIPVVILVASVGIGVEFTVHMALGFLTTQGSRNLRAARALEHTFAPVTDGAISTLLGLLMLAGSHFDFIVRYFFAALTVLTLLGLLHGLVLLPVLLSILGPPPEVIQMYKESPEVLSPPAPQGGGLRWGASPSLPQSFARV
;
A
#
# COMPACT_ATOMS: atom_id res chain seq x y z
N LEU A 1 -23.05 -7.11 -12.21
CA LEU A 1 -21.97 -6.17 -11.81
C LEU A 1 -22.48 -4.79 -11.41
N HIS A 2 -23.08 -4.01 -12.31
CA HIS A 2 -23.58 -2.65 -12.00
C HIS A 2 -24.47 -2.58 -10.75
N GLN A 3 -25.51 -3.42 -10.69
CA GLN A 3 -26.41 -3.49 -9.53
C GLN A 3 -25.68 -3.80 -8.21
N ARG A 4 -24.68 -4.69 -8.26
CA ARG A 4 -23.85 -5.05 -7.10
C ARG A 4 -23.05 -3.85 -6.62
N PHE A 5 -22.43 -3.09 -7.53
CA PHE A 5 -21.75 -1.83 -7.19
C PHE A 5 -22.71 -0.78 -6.64
N SER A 6 -23.90 -0.63 -7.24
CA SER A 6 -24.94 0.29 -6.73
C SER A 6 -25.43 -0.05 -5.33
N SER A 7 -25.29 -1.31 -4.89
CA SER A 7 -25.65 -1.73 -3.53
C SER A 7 -24.62 -1.34 -2.47
N LEU A 8 -23.42 -0.90 -2.87
CA LEU A 8 -22.37 -0.50 -1.93
C LEU A 8 -22.77 0.80 -1.23
N LYS A 9 -22.68 0.80 0.10
CA LYS A 9 -23.02 1.94 0.96
C LYS A 9 -22.28 3.25 0.59
N ALA A 10 -21.05 3.12 0.13
CA ALA A 10 -20.19 4.25 -0.24
C ALA A 10 -20.52 4.85 -1.62
N VAL A 11 -21.31 4.14 -2.45
CA VAL A 11 -21.70 4.63 -3.78
C VAL A 11 -22.86 5.61 -3.62
N LEU A 12 -22.72 6.78 -4.25
CA LEU A 12 -23.77 7.79 -4.30
C LEU A 12 -24.98 7.18 -5.02
N PRO A 13 -26.15 7.04 -4.35
CA PRO A 13 -27.34 6.61 -5.03
C PRO A 13 -27.69 7.64 -6.12
N PRO A 14 -28.19 7.19 -7.27
CA PRO A 14 -28.68 8.09 -8.28
C PRO A 14 -29.89 8.87 -7.75
N PRO A 15 -30.24 10.02 -8.36
CA PRO A 15 -31.44 10.76 -8.01
C PRO A 15 -32.68 9.85 -8.04
N ALA A 16 -33.62 10.03 -7.11
CA ALA A 16 -34.85 9.20 -7.04
C ALA A 16 -35.68 9.21 -8.35
N THR A 17 -35.47 10.22 -9.20
CA THR A 17 -36.11 10.39 -10.51
C THR A 17 -35.43 9.64 -11.65
N GLN A 18 -34.24 9.06 -11.44
CA GLN A 18 -33.48 8.43 -12.52
C GLN A 18 -32.72 7.19 -12.04
N ALA A 19 -32.98 6.04 -12.64
CA ALA A 19 -32.18 4.84 -12.38
C ALA A 19 -30.73 5.06 -12.86
N PRO A 20 -29.72 4.48 -12.20
CA PRO A 20 -28.33 4.62 -12.61
C PRO A 20 -28.14 3.81 -13.89
N ARG A 21 -27.80 4.45 -15.00
CA ARG A 21 -27.70 3.81 -16.32
C ARG A 21 -26.23 3.68 -16.71
N THR A 22 -25.79 2.44 -16.95
CA THR A 22 -24.54 2.19 -17.67
C THR A 22 -24.74 2.45 -19.16
N TRP A 23 -23.65 2.52 -19.93
CA TRP A 23 -23.70 2.61 -21.38
C TRP A 23 -24.55 1.50 -22.01
N LEU A 24 -24.56 0.29 -21.44
CA LEU A 24 -25.39 -0.81 -21.93
C LEU A 24 -26.89 -0.52 -21.78
N HIS A 25 -27.29 0.22 -20.74
CA HIS A 25 -28.68 0.65 -20.58
C HIS A 25 -29.08 1.72 -21.61
N TYR A 26 -28.17 2.66 -21.91
CA TYR A 26 -28.39 3.64 -22.97
C TYR A 26 -28.49 2.96 -24.34
N TYR A 27 -27.52 2.10 -24.65
CA TYR A 27 -27.47 1.36 -25.91
C TYR A 27 -28.72 0.51 -26.11
N ARG A 28 -29.13 -0.28 -25.10
CA ARG A 28 -30.37 -1.07 -25.18
C ARG A 28 -31.62 -0.20 -25.35
N SER A 29 -31.72 0.90 -24.60
CA SER A 29 -32.86 1.81 -24.69
C SER A 29 -32.94 2.49 -26.05
N TRP A 30 -31.79 2.80 -26.66
CA TRP A 30 -31.70 3.36 -27.99
C TRP A 30 -32.15 2.34 -29.05
N LEU A 31 -31.67 1.09 -28.96
CA LEU A 31 -32.12 -0.01 -29.83
C LEU A 31 -33.64 -0.24 -29.76
N GLN A 32 -34.21 -0.19 -28.55
CA GLN A 32 -35.66 -0.28 -28.36
C GLN A 32 -36.41 0.90 -29.00
N GLY A 33 -35.85 2.11 -28.92
CA GLY A 33 -36.40 3.31 -29.55
C GLY A 33 -36.46 3.19 -31.07
N ILE A 34 -35.34 2.83 -31.71
CA ILE A 34 -35.30 2.66 -33.17
C ILE A 34 -36.15 1.47 -33.65
N GLN A 35 -36.25 0.38 -32.87
CA GLN A 35 -37.15 -0.73 -33.15
C GLN A 35 -38.62 -0.28 -33.16
N ALA A 36 -39.01 0.56 -32.19
CA ALA A 36 -40.38 1.08 -32.12
C ALA A 36 -40.70 2.02 -33.30
N ALA A 37 -39.74 2.86 -33.70
CA ALA A 37 -39.87 3.69 -34.89
C ALA A 37 -40.02 2.84 -36.17
N PHE A 38 -39.22 1.79 -36.31
CA PHE A 38 -39.37 0.82 -37.40
C PHE A 38 -40.74 0.13 -37.39
N ASP A 39 -41.20 -0.37 -36.24
CA ASP A 39 -42.49 -1.06 -36.13
C ASP A 39 -43.64 -0.12 -36.53
N GLN A 40 -43.58 1.17 -36.18
CA GLN A 40 -44.56 2.19 -36.58
C GLN A 40 -44.49 2.51 -38.08
N ASP A 41 -43.28 2.65 -38.63
CA ASP A 41 -43.07 2.91 -40.05
C ASP A 41 -43.45 1.72 -40.94
N TRP A 42 -43.25 0.51 -40.45
CA TRP A 42 -43.68 -0.72 -41.11
C TRP A 42 -45.21 -0.83 -41.13
N ALA A 43 -45.87 -0.60 -39.98
CA ALA A 43 -47.32 -0.63 -39.88
C ALA A 43 -48.02 0.44 -40.74
N SER A 44 -47.38 1.60 -40.94
CA SER A 44 -47.88 2.68 -41.79
C SER A 44 -47.52 2.54 -43.28
N GLY A 45 -46.79 1.48 -43.66
CA GLY A 45 -46.35 1.24 -45.04
C GLY A 45 -45.28 2.19 -45.54
N ARG A 46 -44.65 2.98 -44.65
CA ARG A 46 -43.55 3.90 -44.97
C ARG A 46 -42.24 3.15 -45.21
N ILE A 47 -42.05 2.03 -44.52
CA ILE A 47 -40.96 1.08 -44.75
C ILE A 47 -41.54 -0.21 -45.31
N THR A 48 -40.90 -0.73 -46.36
CA THR A 48 -41.24 -1.99 -47.03
C THR A 48 -39.97 -2.82 -47.21
N ARG A 49 -40.09 -4.10 -47.62
CA ARG A 49 -38.93 -4.97 -47.88
C ARG A 49 -37.95 -4.43 -48.93
N HIS A 50 -38.40 -3.51 -49.80
CA HIS A 50 -37.61 -2.99 -50.91
C HIS A 50 -37.20 -1.54 -50.73
N SER A 51 -37.80 -0.81 -49.79
CA SER A 51 -37.53 0.62 -49.60
C SER A 51 -37.79 1.04 -48.16
N TYR A 52 -36.80 1.70 -47.58
CA TYR A 52 -36.86 2.38 -46.28
C TYR A 52 -36.83 3.92 -46.41
N ARG A 53 -36.79 4.45 -47.64
CA ARG A 53 -36.60 5.90 -47.91
C ARG A 53 -37.75 6.78 -47.41
N ASN A 54 -38.96 6.25 -47.38
CA ASN A 54 -40.14 6.98 -46.95
C ASN A 54 -40.38 6.86 -45.43
N GLY A 55 -39.56 6.07 -44.71
CA GLY A 55 -39.59 5.93 -43.25
C GLY A 55 -38.98 7.12 -42.52
N SER A 56 -39.00 7.09 -41.20
CA SER A 56 -38.22 7.97 -40.33
C SER A 56 -36.73 7.62 -40.39
N GLU A 57 -35.87 8.54 -39.92
CA GLU A 57 -34.42 8.27 -39.80
C GLU A 57 -34.14 7.07 -38.87
N ASP A 58 -34.79 7.05 -37.70
CA ASP A 58 -34.67 5.94 -36.73
C ASP A 58 -35.21 4.62 -37.29
N GLY A 59 -36.32 4.65 -38.02
CA GLY A 59 -36.85 3.47 -38.71
C GLY A 59 -35.91 2.94 -39.80
N ALA A 60 -35.24 3.84 -40.53
CA ALA A 60 -34.23 3.47 -41.52
C ALA A 60 -32.96 2.88 -40.88
N LEU A 61 -32.53 3.40 -39.73
CA LEU A 61 -31.43 2.83 -38.92
C LEU A 61 -31.76 1.41 -38.45
N ALA A 62 -32.95 1.22 -37.87
CA ALA A 62 -33.42 -0.09 -37.43
C ALA A 62 -33.58 -1.07 -38.60
N TYR A 63 -34.09 -0.63 -39.74
CA TYR A 63 -34.13 -1.45 -40.96
C TYR A 63 -32.74 -1.95 -41.33
N LYS A 64 -31.73 -1.06 -41.38
CA LYS A 64 -30.35 -1.40 -41.74
C LYS A 64 -29.72 -2.37 -40.75
N LEU A 65 -30.04 -2.30 -39.45
CA LEU A 65 -29.56 -3.23 -38.45
C LEU A 65 -30.27 -4.59 -38.51
N LEU A 66 -31.60 -4.61 -38.73
CA LEU A 66 -32.40 -5.84 -38.74
C LEU A 66 -32.05 -6.78 -39.89
N ILE A 67 -31.57 -6.25 -41.01
CA ILE A 67 -31.12 -7.06 -42.16
C ILE A 67 -29.71 -7.63 -41.97
N GLN A 68 -28.92 -7.18 -41.00
CA GLN A 68 -27.55 -7.68 -40.82
C GLN A 68 -27.57 -9.09 -40.23
N THR A 69 -26.95 -10.06 -40.88
CA THR A 69 -26.88 -11.43 -40.36
C THR A 69 -25.75 -11.63 -39.35
N GLY A 70 -24.68 -10.83 -39.45
CA GLY A 70 -23.43 -11.04 -38.72
C GLY A 70 -22.49 -12.06 -39.37
N ASP A 71 -22.89 -12.66 -40.49
CA ASP A 71 -22.03 -13.54 -41.31
C ASP A 71 -21.23 -12.70 -42.32
N ALA A 72 -19.94 -13.01 -42.47
CA ALA A 72 -19.07 -12.37 -43.44
C ALA A 72 -19.38 -12.77 -44.90
N GLN A 73 -19.94 -13.96 -45.11
CA GLN A 73 -20.23 -14.48 -46.47
C GLN A 73 -21.59 -14.00 -46.99
N GLU A 74 -22.61 -14.00 -46.13
CA GLU A 74 -23.97 -13.53 -46.44
C GLU A 74 -24.40 -12.44 -45.46
N PRO A 75 -23.88 -11.20 -45.58
CA PRO A 75 -24.06 -10.16 -44.56
C PRO A 75 -25.49 -9.63 -44.43
N LEU A 76 -26.34 -9.84 -45.44
CA LEU A 76 -27.67 -9.23 -45.52
C LEU A 76 -28.76 -10.27 -45.78
N ASP A 77 -29.81 -10.26 -44.96
CA ASP A 77 -31.01 -11.07 -45.13
C ASP A 77 -32.30 -10.26 -44.86
N PHE A 78 -33.01 -9.93 -45.94
CA PHE A 78 -34.24 -9.16 -45.89
C PHE A 78 -35.44 -9.95 -45.36
N SER A 79 -35.36 -11.28 -45.28
CA SER A 79 -36.44 -12.10 -44.73
C SER A 79 -36.59 -11.92 -43.21
N GLN A 80 -35.51 -11.47 -42.55
CA GLN A 80 -35.43 -11.30 -41.09
C GLN A 80 -36.15 -10.04 -40.57
N LEU A 81 -36.48 -9.10 -41.45
CA LEU A 81 -37.09 -7.80 -41.09
C LEU A 81 -38.33 -7.91 -40.19
N THR A 82 -39.13 -8.96 -40.36
CA THR A 82 -40.37 -9.17 -39.59
C THR A 82 -40.25 -10.21 -38.48
N THR A 83 -39.22 -11.05 -38.52
CA THR A 83 -39.05 -12.16 -37.57
C THR A 83 -38.11 -11.81 -36.43
N ARG A 84 -37.16 -10.92 -36.68
CA ARG A 84 -36.10 -10.54 -35.74
C ARG A 84 -36.43 -9.26 -34.97
N LYS A 85 -35.92 -9.17 -33.75
CA LYS A 85 -35.99 -7.97 -32.92
C LYS A 85 -34.58 -7.56 -32.50
N LEU A 86 -34.33 -6.24 -32.44
CA LEU A 86 -33.04 -5.68 -32.02
C LEU A 86 -32.74 -5.93 -30.54
N VAL A 87 -33.78 -6.09 -29.73
CA VAL A 87 -33.70 -6.46 -28.31
C VAL A 87 -34.78 -7.51 -28.06
N ASP A 88 -34.41 -8.60 -27.40
CA ASP A 88 -35.34 -9.69 -27.09
C ASP A 88 -36.29 -9.35 -25.92
N ARG A 89 -37.14 -10.32 -25.55
CA ARG A 89 -38.12 -10.15 -24.46
C ARG A 89 -37.47 -10.10 -23.08
N GLU A 90 -36.30 -10.70 -22.91
CA GLU A 90 -35.51 -10.64 -21.68
C GLU A 90 -34.68 -9.34 -21.57
N GLY A 91 -34.62 -8.56 -22.64
CA GLY A 91 -33.86 -7.32 -22.70
C GLY A 91 -32.38 -7.53 -23.03
N LEU A 92 -32.02 -8.64 -23.68
CA LEU A 92 -30.69 -8.89 -24.22
C LEU A 92 -30.64 -8.49 -25.70
N ILE A 93 -29.43 -8.13 -26.13
CA ILE A 93 -29.14 -7.75 -27.51
C ILE A 93 -28.57 -9.01 -28.18
N PRO A 94 -29.08 -9.42 -29.37
CA PRO A 94 -28.57 -10.59 -30.08
C PRO A 94 -27.05 -10.50 -30.28
N PRO A 95 -26.26 -11.54 -29.93
CA PRO A 95 -24.80 -11.49 -29.98
C PRO A 95 -24.25 -11.12 -31.34
N GLU A 96 -24.89 -11.61 -32.40
CA GLU A 96 -24.45 -11.36 -33.77
C GLU A 96 -24.68 -9.90 -34.23
N LEU A 97 -25.60 -9.16 -33.60
CA LEU A 97 -25.82 -7.73 -33.87
C LEU A 97 -25.03 -6.82 -32.94
N PHE A 98 -24.52 -7.36 -31.84
CA PHE A 98 -24.04 -6.55 -30.74
C PHE A 98 -22.98 -5.52 -31.16
N TYR A 99 -21.95 -5.98 -31.88
CA TYR A 99 -20.84 -5.13 -32.32
C TYR A 99 -21.17 -4.24 -33.53
N MET A 100 -22.09 -4.66 -34.41
CA MET A 100 -22.57 -3.80 -35.50
C MET A 100 -23.47 -2.69 -34.96
N GLY A 101 -24.42 -3.03 -34.09
CA GLY A 101 -25.26 -2.04 -33.42
C GLY A 101 -24.45 -1.10 -32.54
N LEU A 102 -23.32 -1.55 -31.96
CA LEU A 102 -22.42 -0.69 -31.19
C LEU A 102 -21.78 0.38 -32.08
N THR A 103 -21.29 0.00 -33.27
CA THR A 103 -20.80 0.93 -34.29
C THR A 103 -21.84 1.99 -34.64
N VAL A 104 -23.08 1.54 -34.90
CA VAL A 104 -24.18 2.46 -35.28
C VAL A 104 -24.56 3.37 -34.12
N TRP A 105 -24.68 2.85 -32.90
CA TRP A 105 -25.04 3.63 -31.72
C TRP A 105 -24.01 4.72 -31.41
N VAL A 106 -22.72 4.36 -31.41
CA VAL A 106 -21.61 5.29 -31.16
C VAL A 106 -21.60 6.44 -32.19
N SER A 107 -21.90 6.14 -33.45
CA SER A 107 -21.91 7.13 -34.53
C SER A 107 -23.21 7.95 -34.59
N SER A 108 -24.34 7.38 -34.19
CA SER A 108 -25.68 7.99 -34.37
C SER A 108 -26.22 8.67 -33.11
N ASP A 109 -25.77 8.27 -31.91
CA ASP A 109 -26.17 8.85 -30.62
C ASP A 109 -24.95 9.29 -29.79
N PRO A 110 -24.20 10.32 -30.26
CA PRO A 110 -23.02 10.81 -29.55
C PRO A 110 -23.37 11.40 -28.18
N LEU A 111 -24.59 11.90 -27.99
CA LEU A 111 -25.07 12.44 -26.72
C LEU A 111 -25.28 11.33 -25.69
N GLY A 112 -25.92 10.22 -26.06
CA GLY A 112 -26.08 9.06 -25.19
C GLY A 112 -24.74 8.43 -24.82
N LEU A 113 -23.81 8.34 -25.77
CA LEU A 113 -22.45 7.88 -25.52
C LEU A 113 -21.72 8.80 -24.53
N ALA A 114 -21.68 10.11 -24.79
CA ALA A 114 -21.04 11.09 -23.93
C ALA A 114 -21.64 11.11 -22.51
N ALA A 115 -22.97 11.04 -22.39
CA ALA A 115 -23.67 10.99 -21.12
C ALA A 115 -23.34 9.71 -20.32
N SER A 116 -23.12 8.59 -21.01
CA SER A 116 -22.72 7.32 -20.37
C SER A 116 -21.27 7.31 -19.87
N GLN A 117 -20.44 8.24 -20.36
CA GLN A 117 -18.99 8.29 -20.12
C GLN A 117 -18.29 6.96 -20.41
N ALA A 118 -18.87 6.17 -21.33
CA ALA A 118 -18.22 4.98 -21.82
C ALA A 118 -16.96 5.37 -22.56
N ASN A 119 -15.88 4.68 -22.25
CA ASN A 119 -14.66 4.76 -23.01
C ASN A 119 -14.39 3.37 -23.55
N PHE A 120 -14.40 3.22 -24.86
CA PHE A 120 -14.24 1.95 -25.55
C PHE A 120 -12.86 1.84 -26.14
N TYR A 121 -12.20 0.72 -25.90
CA TYR A 121 -10.97 0.36 -26.59
C TYR A 121 -11.05 -1.10 -27.05
N PRO A 122 -10.67 -1.39 -28.31
CA PRO A 122 -10.45 -0.44 -29.40
C PRO A 122 -11.70 0.40 -29.71
N PRO A 123 -11.56 1.64 -30.22
CA PRO A 123 -12.70 2.47 -30.56
C PRO A 123 -13.50 1.84 -31.71
N PRO A 124 -14.84 1.78 -31.62
CA PRO A 124 -15.67 1.35 -32.75
C PRO A 124 -15.40 2.20 -34.00
N PRO A 125 -15.47 1.61 -35.20
CA PRO A 125 -15.28 2.34 -36.44
C PRO A 125 -16.37 3.41 -36.60
N GLU A 126 -16.05 4.48 -37.32
CA GLU A 126 -17.06 5.48 -37.67
C GLU A 126 -17.95 4.95 -38.80
N TRP A 127 -19.25 5.11 -38.66
CA TRP A 127 -20.21 4.80 -39.71
C TRP A 127 -21.27 5.90 -39.77
N LEU A 128 -21.25 6.68 -40.84
CA LEU A 128 -22.17 7.79 -41.04
C LEU A 128 -23.45 7.26 -41.68
N HIS A 129 -24.58 7.44 -41.00
CA HIS A 129 -25.87 7.09 -41.55
C HIS A 129 -26.22 8.01 -42.73
N ASP A 130 -26.43 7.41 -43.90
CA ASP A 130 -27.05 8.10 -45.04
C ASP A 130 -28.25 7.29 -45.52
N LYS A 131 -29.44 7.87 -45.34
CA LYS A 131 -30.70 7.28 -45.75
C LYS A 131 -30.90 7.25 -47.27
N TYR A 132 -30.32 8.20 -47.98
CA TYR A 132 -30.51 8.38 -49.42
C TYR A 132 -29.39 7.77 -50.27
N ASP A 133 -28.41 7.13 -49.63
CA ASP A 133 -27.34 6.42 -50.33
C ASP A 133 -27.91 5.47 -51.40
N THR A 134 -27.38 5.62 -52.62
CA THR A 134 -27.74 4.83 -53.79
C THR A 134 -26.71 3.76 -54.11
N THR A 135 -25.53 3.80 -53.47
CA THR A 135 -24.41 2.89 -53.74
C THR A 135 -24.59 1.54 -53.06
N GLY A 136 -25.40 1.49 -51.99
CA GLY A 136 -25.61 0.28 -51.19
C GLY A 136 -24.48 0.03 -50.19
N GLU A 137 -23.45 0.86 -50.16
CA GLU A 137 -22.37 0.81 -49.18
C GLU A 137 -22.90 1.09 -47.77
N ASN A 138 -23.90 1.99 -47.64
CA ASN A 138 -24.54 2.27 -46.36
C ASN A 138 -25.44 1.14 -45.84
N LEU A 139 -25.56 0.01 -46.56
CA LEU A 139 -26.17 -1.20 -46.00
C LEU A 139 -25.14 -2.10 -45.32
N ARG A 140 -23.84 -1.89 -45.54
CA ARG A 140 -22.77 -2.68 -44.93
C ARG A 140 -22.23 -1.95 -43.71
N ILE A 141 -22.57 -2.44 -42.53
CA ILE A 141 -22.12 -1.86 -41.26
C ILE A 141 -20.84 -2.58 -40.84
N PRO A 142 -19.70 -1.87 -40.68
CA PRO A 142 -18.49 -2.50 -40.18
C PRO A 142 -18.70 -2.88 -38.70
N PRO A 143 -18.51 -4.16 -38.32
CA PRO A 143 -18.62 -4.56 -36.93
C PRO A 143 -17.47 -3.92 -36.12
N ALA A 144 -17.79 -3.45 -34.92
CA ALA A 144 -16.76 -3.07 -33.97
C ALA A 144 -15.90 -4.29 -33.60
N GLN A 145 -14.61 -4.07 -33.38
CA GLN A 145 -13.74 -5.11 -32.84
C GLN A 145 -14.20 -5.49 -31.41
N PRO A 146 -13.93 -6.73 -30.96
CA PRO A 146 -14.21 -7.12 -29.59
C PRO A 146 -13.61 -6.12 -28.60
N LEU A 147 -14.44 -5.56 -27.72
CA LEU A 147 -14.01 -4.56 -26.74
C LEU A 147 -13.03 -5.20 -25.74
N GLU A 148 -11.82 -4.66 -25.67
CA GLU A 148 -10.82 -4.99 -24.65
C GLU A 148 -11.01 -4.15 -23.38
N PHE A 149 -11.53 -2.94 -23.52
CA PHE A 149 -11.80 -2.03 -22.42
C PHE A 149 -13.15 -1.34 -22.58
N ALA A 150 -13.89 -1.30 -21.49
CA ALA A 150 -15.08 -0.49 -21.32
C ALA A 150 -15.18 -0.04 -19.86
N GLN A 151 -15.61 1.19 -19.63
CA GLN A 151 -15.82 1.72 -18.27
C GLN A 151 -17.26 2.16 -18.06
N PHE A 152 -17.69 2.18 -16.80
CA PHE A 152 -18.94 2.81 -16.37
C PHE A 152 -18.69 3.55 -15.05
N PRO A 153 -19.07 4.82 -14.94
CA PRO A 153 -18.70 5.67 -13.82
C PRO A 153 -19.54 5.40 -12.58
N PHE A 154 -18.92 5.53 -11.41
CA PHE A 154 -19.59 5.68 -10.12
C PHE A 154 -19.02 6.87 -9.37
N LEU A 155 -19.87 7.52 -8.59
CA LEU A 155 -19.47 8.55 -7.64
C LEU A 155 -19.53 7.96 -6.23
N LEU A 156 -18.49 8.23 -5.44
CA LEU A 156 -18.45 7.83 -4.04
C LEU A 156 -18.87 9.00 -3.15
N ARG A 157 -19.60 8.73 -2.07
CA ARG A 157 -20.06 9.73 -1.10
C ARG A 157 -19.70 9.29 0.32
N GLY A 158 -19.44 10.29 1.17
CA GLY A 158 -19.35 10.08 2.62
C GLY A 158 -18.03 9.47 3.08
N LEU A 159 -17.01 9.43 2.21
CA LEU A 159 -15.67 8.99 2.57
C LEU A 159 -14.93 10.13 3.28
N GLN A 160 -14.78 10.03 4.61
CA GLN A 160 -14.12 11.06 5.42
C GLN A 160 -12.97 10.47 6.23
N LYS A 161 -13.14 9.25 6.74
CA LYS A 161 -12.14 8.53 7.54
C LYS A 161 -11.48 7.44 6.70
N THR A 162 -10.23 7.11 7.03
CA THR A 162 -9.48 6.01 6.39
C THR A 162 -10.26 4.69 6.40
N ALA A 163 -11.03 4.42 7.47
CA ALA A 163 -11.87 3.23 7.54
C ALA A 163 -12.96 3.20 6.45
N ASP A 164 -13.59 4.34 6.15
CA ASP A 164 -14.61 4.44 5.10
C ASP A 164 -13.99 4.15 3.72
N PHE A 165 -12.77 4.67 3.47
CA PHE A 165 -12.03 4.40 2.23
C PHE A 165 -11.68 2.91 2.10
N VAL A 166 -11.18 2.30 3.18
CA VAL A 166 -10.83 0.86 3.19
C VAL A 166 -12.07 0.00 2.95
N GLU A 167 -13.19 0.26 3.65
CA GLU A 167 -14.46 -0.46 3.47
C GLU A 167 -14.99 -0.34 2.02
N ALA A 168 -14.91 0.86 1.44
CA ALA A 168 -15.33 1.09 0.05
C ALA A 168 -14.45 0.32 -0.96
N ILE A 169 -13.13 0.29 -0.72
CA ILE A 169 -12.19 -0.43 -1.58
C ILE A 169 -12.43 -1.94 -1.48
N GLU A 170 -12.56 -2.49 -0.27
CA GLU A 170 -12.86 -3.91 -0.05
C GLU A 170 -14.17 -4.32 -0.73
N GLY A 171 -15.24 -3.53 -0.56
CA GLY A 171 -16.53 -3.79 -1.19
C GLY A 171 -16.49 -3.78 -2.71
N ALA A 172 -15.77 -2.82 -3.30
CA ALA A 172 -15.58 -2.75 -4.76
C ALA A 172 -14.72 -3.90 -5.29
N ARG A 173 -13.63 -4.27 -4.61
CA ARG A 173 -12.78 -5.41 -4.97
C ARG A 173 -13.57 -6.72 -4.89
N ALA A 174 -14.39 -6.90 -3.86
CA ALA A 174 -15.26 -8.07 -3.74
C ALA A 174 -16.27 -8.15 -4.89
N ALA A 175 -16.92 -7.05 -5.25
CA ALA A 175 -17.85 -7.01 -6.39
C ALA A 175 -17.16 -7.33 -7.73
N CYS A 176 -15.93 -6.86 -7.93
CA CYS A 176 -15.11 -7.24 -9.09
C CYS A 176 -14.70 -8.72 -9.08
N ALA A 177 -14.33 -9.26 -7.92
CA ALA A 177 -13.95 -10.67 -7.78
C ALA A 177 -15.13 -11.61 -8.04
N GLU A 178 -16.32 -11.28 -7.53
CA GLU A 178 -17.58 -11.99 -7.82
C GLU A 178 -17.87 -12.02 -9.33
N ALA A 179 -17.68 -10.89 -10.04
CA ALA A 179 -17.83 -10.85 -11.49
C ALA A 179 -16.74 -11.63 -12.24
N GLY A 180 -15.51 -11.64 -11.73
CA GLY A 180 -14.42 -12.44 -12.28
C GLY A 180 -14.72 -13.93 -12.25
N GLN A 181 -15.38 -14.42 -11.19
CA GLN A 181 -15.84 -15.81 -11.12
C GLN A 181 -16.91 -16.15 -12.15
N ALA A 182 -17.71 -15.15 -12.55
CA ALA A 182 -18.70 -15.27 -13.62
C ALA A 182 -18.12 -15.04 -15.03
N GLY A 183 -16.79 -14.92 -15.18
CA GLY A 183 -16.11 -14.73 -16.46
C GLY A 183 -15.97 -13.28 -16.92
N VAL A 184 -16.35 -12.30 -16.10
CA VAL A 184 -16.21 -10.87 -16.41
C VAL A 184 -15.06 -10.27 -15.61
N HIS A 185 -13.91 -10.09 -16.26
CA HIS A 185 -12.75 -9.45 -15.64
C HIS A 185 -12.98 -7.94 -15.50
N ALA A 186 -13.08 -7.47 -14.25
CA ALA A 186 -13.27 -6.07 -13.93
C ALA A 186 -12.32 -5.64 -12.81
N TYR A 187 -11.94 -4.36 -12.80
CA TYR A 187 -11.16 -3.76 -11.72
C TYR A 187 -11.67 -2.34 -11.43
N PRO A 188 -11.64 -1.90 -10.16
CA PRO A 188 -11.96 -0.52 -9.83
C PRO A 188 -10.77 0.40 -10.16
N SER A 189 -11.08 1.63 -10.56
CA SER A 189 -10.09 2.68 -10.82
C SER A 189 -10.55 4.00 -10.20
N GLY A 190 -9.60 4.82 -9.77
CA GLY A 190 -9.84 6.15 -9.19
C GLY A 190 -8.88 6.48 -8.06
N SER A 191 -8.82 7.77 -7.69
CA SER A 191 -7.93 8.28 -6.64
C SER A 191 -8.02 7.52 -5.30
N PRO A 192 -9.22 7.18 -4.77
CA PRO A 192 -9.33 6.35 -3.57
C PRO A 192 -8.58 5.02 -3.67
N PHE A 193 -8.74 4.31 -4.78
CA PHE A 193 -8.11 3.01 -5.05
C PHE A 193 -6.60 3.11 -5.29
N LEU A 194 -6.09 4.29 -5.69
CA LEU A 194 -4.65 4.47 -5.89
C LEU A 194 -3.94 4.81 -4.58
N PHE A 195 -4.51 5.70 -3.76
CA PHE A 195 -3.82 6.21 -2.56
C PHE A 195 -4.13 5.42 -1.27
N TRP A 196 -5.35 4.88 -1.13
CA TRP A 196 -5.77 4.22 0.11
C TRP A 196 -5.63 2.69 0.11
N GLU A 197 -5.35 2.06 -1.04
CA GLU A 197 -5.18 0.60 -1.15
C GLU A 197 -4.06 0.08 -0.23
N GLN A 198 -2.99 0.85 -0.03
CA GLN A 198 -1.89 0.49 0.86
C GLN A 198 -2.33 0.22 2.32
N TYR A 199 -3.44 0.82 2.76
CA TYR A 199 -3.92 0.66 4.15
C TYR A 199 -4.61 -0.69 4.40
N LEU A 200 -5.02 -1.44 3.36
CA LEU A 200 -5.62 -2.76 3.48
C LEU A 200 -4.68 -3.75 4.19
N GLY A 201 -3.43 -3.81 3.73
CA GLY A 201 -2.42 -4.74 4.24
C GLY A 201 -1.49 -4.16 5.31
N LEU A 202 -1.52 -2.84 5.54
CA LEU A 202 -0.48 -2.12 6.29
C LEU A 202 -0.21 -2.72 7.67
N ARG A 203 -1.26 -3.01 8.45
CA ARG A 203 -1.12 -3.56 9.82
C ARG A 203 -0.47 -4.94 9.82
N ARG A 204 -0.88 -5.81 8.89
CA ARG A 204 -0.34 -7.16 8.76
C ARG A 204 1.13 -7.11 8.32
N CYS A 205 1.44 -6.30 7.31
CA CYS A 205 2.81 -6.11 6.82
C CYS A 205 3.72 -5.53 7.91
N PHE A 206 3.25 -4.56 8.68
CA PHE A 206 3.98 -3.99 9.81
C PHE A 206 4.34 -5.04 10.86
N LEU A 207 3.36 -5.82 11.34
CA LEU A 207 3.61 -6.87 12.33
C LEU A 207 4.59 -7.92 11.82
N LEU A 208 4.41 -8.36 10.56
CA LEU A 208 5.33 -9.31 9.93
C LEU A 208 6.75 -8.73 9.83
N ALA A 209 6.91 -7.48 9.41
CA ALA A 209 8.21 -6.83 9.28
C ALA A 209 8.93 -6.73 10.63
N VAL A 210 8.24 -6.31 11.69
CA VAL A 210 8.82 -6.23 13.05
C VAL A 210 9.21 -7.61 13.55
N CYS A 211 8.35 -8.64 13.39
CA CYS A 211 8.68 -10.00 13.79
C CYS A 211 9.93 -10.53 13.06
N ILE A 212 10.00 -10.36 11.74
CA ILE A 212 11.15 -10.80 10.93
C ILE A 212 12.41 -10.07 11.40
N LEU A 213 12.35 -8.76 11.63
CA LEU A 213 13.50 -7.98 12.09
C LEU A 213 13.98 -8.41 13.46
N LEU A 214 13.09 -8.62 14.43
CA LEU A 214 13.46 -9.11 15.76
C LEU A 214 14.14 -10.50 15.69
N VAL A 215 13.66 -11.39 14.82
CA VAL A 215 14.30 -12.70 14.57
C VAL A 215 15.68 -12.54 13.92
N CYS A 216 15.81 -11.70 12.91
CA CYS A 216 17.10 -11.44 12.27
C CYS A 216 18.11 -10.83 13.26
N THR A 217 17.68 -9.85 14.05
CA THR A 217 18.49 -9.25 15.11
C THR A 217 18.89 -10.28 16.16
N PHE A 218 17.97 -11.16 16.58
CA PHE A 218 18.30 -12.28 17.47
C PHE A 218 19.43 -13.15 16.91
N LEU A 219 19.30 -13.58 15.66
CA LEU A 219 20.28 -14.46 15.01
C LEU A 219 21.65 -13.80 14.90
N VAL A 220 21.70 -12.53 14.46
CA VAL A 220 22.95 -11.78 14.32
C VAL A 220 23.59 -11.53 15.69
N CYS A 221 22.83 -11.09 16.68
CA CYS A 221 23.36 -10.87 18.03
C CYS A 221 23.81 -12.18 18.69
N ALA A 222 23.07 -13.29 18.52
CA ALA A 222 23.47 -14.58 19.06
C ALA A 222 24.78 -15.08 18.44
N LEU A 223 24.97 -14.87 17.13
CA LEU A 223 26.19 -15.22 16.42
C LEU A 223 27.37 -14.35 16.85
N LEU A 224 27.20 -13.02 16.88
CA LEU A 224 28.28 -12.09 17.20
C LEU A 224 28.71 -12.13 18.67
N LEU A 225 27.75 -12.28 19.58
CA LEU A 225 28.03 -12.36 21.02
C LEU A 225 28.34 -13.79 21.49
N LEU A 226 28.18 -14.80 20.62
CA LEU A 226 28.29 -16.23 20.93
C LEU A 226 27.46 -16.66 22.16
N ASN A 227 26.42 -15.90 22.49
CA ASN A 227 25.59 -16.10 23.67
C ASN A 227 24.11 -15.86 23.34
N PRO A 228 23.34 -16.93 23.05
CA PRO A 228 21.93 -16.79 22.66
C PRO A 228 21.05 -16.28 23.80
N TRP A 229 21.46 -16.47 25.05
CA TRP A 229 20.71 -15.98 26.22
C TRP A 229 20.75 -14.45 26.31
N THR A 230 21.94 -13.85 26.17
CA THR A 230 22.08 -12.38 26.12
C THR A 230 21.37 -11.79 24.90
N ALA A 231 21.47 -12.45 23.74
CA ALA A 231 20.75 -12.04 22.54
C ALA A 231 19.22 -12.03 22.76
N GLY A 232 18.69 -13.03 23.48
CA GLY A 232 17.28 -13.06 23.87
C GLY A 232 16.86 -11.89 24.76
N LEU A 233 17.70 -11.51 25.74
CA LEU A 233 17.45 -10.34 26.60
C LEU A 233 17.47 -9.02 25.81
N ILE A 234 18.42 -8.87 24.88
CA ILE A 234 18.47 -7.70 23.98
C ILE A 234 17.17 -7.60 23.18
N VAL A 235 16.77 -8.69 22.52
CA VAL A 235 15.57 -8.71 21.67
C VAL A 235 14.30 -8.47 22.47
N LEU A 236 14.22 -8.96 23.70
CA LEU A 236 13.11 -8.65 24.62
C LEU A 236 13.03 -7.15 24.90
N VAL A 237 14.16 -6.50 25.20
CA VAL A 237 14.22 -5.05 25.44
C VAL A 237 13.85 -4.27 24.18
N LEU A 238 14.33 -4.68 23.00
CA LEU A 238 13.96 -4.07 21.73
C LEU A 238 12.46 -4.19 21.44
N ALA A 239 11.86 -5.37 21.70
CA ALA A 239 10.44 -5.57 21.53
C ALA A 239 9.63 -4.62 22.44
N MET A 240 10.00 -4.51 23.73
CA MET A 240 9.38 -3.55 24.66
C MET A 240 9.49 -2.11 24.13
N MET A 241 10.69 -1.70 23.71
CA MET A 241 10.94 -0.38 23.15
C MET A 241 10.08 -0.08 21.91
N THR A 242 9.91 -1.05 20.99
CA THR A 242 9.03 -0.87 19.81
C THR A 242 7.56 -0.73 20.19
N VAL A 243 7.08 -1.51 21.17
CA VAL A 243 5.69 -1.45 21.66
C VAL A 243 5.42 -0.12 22.36
N GLU A 244 6.36 0.34 23.19
CA GLU A 244 6.25 1.62 23.87
C GLU A 244 6.28 2.80 22.89
N LEU A 245 7.18 2.78 21.90
CA LEU A 245 7.20 3.80 20.86
C LEU A 245 5.86 3.82 20.10
N PHE A 246 5.34 2.67 19.69
CA PHE A 246 4.03 2.57 19.05
C PHE A 246 2.91 3.14 19.93
N GLY A 247 2.94 2.84 21.23
CA GLY A 247 1.99 3.36 22.21
C GLY A 247 2.07 4.89 22.36
N ILE A 248 3.27 5.44 22.55
CA ILE A 248 3.50 6.89 22.68
C ILE A 248 3.11 7.62 21.40
N MET A 249 3.42 7.08 20.22
CA MET A 249 2.96 7.64 18.94
C MET A 249 1.43 7.72 18.90
N GLY A 250 0.73 6.71 19.42
CA GLY A 250 -0.72 6.72 19.60
C GLY A 250 -1.21 7.84 20.53
N PHE A 251 -0.57 8.01 21.70
CA PHE A 251 -0.90 9.08 22.65
C PHE A 251 -0.63 10.48 22.08
N LEU A 252 0.41 10.65 21.26
CA LEU A 252 0.71 11.88 20.53
C LEU A 252 -0.22 12.13 19.33
N GLY A 253 -1.18 11.24 19.08
CA GLY A 253 -2.14 11.33 17.98
C GLY A 253 -1.50 11.18 16.59
N ILE A 254 -0.34 10.53 16.49
CA ILE A 254 0.32 10.21 15.22
C ILE A 254 -0.46 9.06 14.57
N LYS A 255 -1.06 9.32 13.40
CA LYS A 255 -1.85 8.32 12.69
C LYS A 255 -0.93 7.28 12.05
N LEU A 256 -1.32 6.00 12.11
CA LEU A 256 -0.56 4.93 11.46
C LEU A 256 -0.65 5.06 9.94
N SER A 257 0.48 5.39 9.31
CA SER A 257 0.70 5.35 7.86
C SER A 257 2.01 4.62 7.56
N ALA A 258 2.37 4.50 6.27
CA ALA A 258 3.61 3.84 5.87
C ALA A 258 4.86 4.46 6.53
N ILE A 259 4.82 5.76 6.85
CA ILE A 259 5.99 6.50 7.36
C ILE A 259 6.29 6.18 8.83
N PRO A 260 5.31 6.27 9.78
CA PRO A 260 5.44 5.69 11.11
C PRO A 260 5.87 4.22 11.13
N VAL A 261 5.39 3.41 10.20
CA VAL A 261 5.78 1.99 10.08
C VAL A 261 7.28 1.87 9.78
N VAL A 262 7.81 2.68 8.86
CA VAL A 262 9.25 2.71 8.59
C VAL A 262 10.04 3.17 9.81
N ILE A 263 9.56 4.17 10.56
CA ILE A 263 10.22 4.64 11.79
C ILE A 263 10.23 3.55 12.87
N LEU A 264 9.14 2.82 13.04
CA LEU A 264 9.07 1.68 13.98
C LEU A 264 10.00 0.54 13.54
N VAL A 265 10.11 0.28 12.25
CA VAL A 265 11.10 -0.68 11.72
C VAL A 265 12.52 -0.21 11.99
N ALA A 266 12.83 1.06 11.71
CA ALA A 266 14.13 1.66 11.99
C ALA A 266 14.45 1.69 13.50
N SER A 267 13.44 1.79 14.35
CA SER A 267 13.60 1.78 15.81
C SER A 267 14.25 0.50 16.34
N VAL A 268 13.99 -0.65 15.69
CA VAL A 268 14.65 -1.92 16.05
C VAL A 268 16.15 -1.79 15.81
N GLY A 269 16.56 -1.25 14.67
CA GLY A 269 17.98 -1.05 14.32
C GLY A 269 18.68 -0.02 15.20
N ILE A 270 18.06 1.15 15.38
CA ILE A 270 18.59 2.21 16.25
C ILE A 270 18.64 1.73 17.72
N GLY A 271 17.65 0.95 18.17
CA GLY A 271 17.64 0.36 19.51
C GLY A 271 18.79 -0.62 19.79
N VAL A 272 19.28 -1.32 18.75
CA VAL A 272 20.42 -2.24 18.88
C VAL A 272 21.68 -1.48 19.32
N GLU A 273 21.91 -0.27 18.81
CA GLU A 273 23.05 0.57 19.20
C GLU A 273 23.08 0.81 20.72
N PHE A 274 21.94 1.17 21.31
CA PHE A 274 21.85 1.44 22.75
C PHE A 274 22.01 0.19 23.63
N THR A 275 21.68 -1.00 23.11
CA THR A 275 21.61 -2.24 23.90
C THR A 275 22.84 -3.12 23.75
N VAL A 276 23.43 -3.19 22.56
CA VAL A 276 24.54 -4.12 22.27
C VAL A 276 25.83 -3.75 23.00
N HIS A 277 26.14 -2.46 23.12
CA HIS A 277 27.35 -2.00 23.83
C HIS A 277 27.30 -2.39 25.31
N MET A 278 26.16 -2.14 25.95
CA MET A 278 25.93 -2.52 27.35
C MET A 278 26.01 -4.04 27.55
N ALA A 279 25.41 -4.82 26.65
CA ALA A 279 25.44 -6.27 26.69
C ALA A 279 26.86 -6.85 26.50
N LEU A 280 27.63 -6.30 25.56
CA LEU A 280 29.01 -6.69 25.31
C LEU A 280 29.92 -6.33 26.50
N GLY A 281 29.75 -5.13 27.07
CA GLY A 281 30.43 -4.72 28.30
C GLY A 281 30.13 -5.67 29.46
N PHE A 282 28.87 -6.11 29.60
CA PHE A 282 28.49 -7.10 30.61
C PHE A 282 29.16 -8.45 30.38
N LEU A 283 29.19 -8.94 29.14
CA LEU A 283 29.79 -10.24 28.80
C LEU A 283 31.30 -10.28 29.03
N THR A 284 32.00 -9.18 28.77
CA THR A 284 33.47 -9.07 28.85
C THR A 284 33.99 -8.71 30.25
N THR A 285 33.13 -8.22 31.14
CA THR A 285 33.53 -7.88 32.52
C THR A 285 33.51 -9.10 33.45
N GLN A 286 34.45 -9.14 34.39
CA GLN A 286 34.56 -10.19 35.41
C GLN A 286 33.93 -9.78 36.74
N GLY A 287 33.42 -10.77 37.48
CA GLY A 287 32.86 -10.60 38.82
C GLY A 287 31.44 -11.15 38.98
N SER A 288 30.79 -10.78 40.09
CA SER A 288 29.36 -11.06 40.31
C SER A 288 28.48 -10.35 39.27
N ARG A 289 27.26 -10.83 39.03
CA ARG A 289 26.32 -10.20 38.07
C ARG A 289 26.12 -8.71 38.33
N ASN A 290 25.98 -8.31 39.60
CA ASN A 290 25.83 -6.91 39.99
C ASN A 290 27.09 -6.09 39.68
N LEU A 291 28.28 -6.62 39.98
CA LEU A 291 29.54 -5.93 39.71
C LEU A 291 29.81 -5.80 38.21
N ARG A 292 29.48 -6.84 37.43
CA ARG A 292 29.58 -6.84 35.97
C ARG A 292 28.64 -5.81 35.34
N ALA A 293 27.39 -5.76 35.79
CA ALA A 293 26.43 -4.74 35.33
C ALA A 293 26.90 -3.32 35.66
N ALA A 294 27.40 -3.08 36.87
CA ALA A 294 27.92 -1.77 37.27
C ALA A 294 29.15 -1.34 36.44
N ARG A 295 30.14 -2.23 36.28
CA ARG A 295 31.35 -1.95 35.49
C ARG A 295 31.04 -1.77 34.01
N ALA A 296 30.15 -2.60 33.46
CA ALA A 296 29.72 -2.47 32.07
C ALA A 296 29.07 -1.10 31.84
N LEU A 297 28.16 -0.70 32.73
CA LEU A 297 27.51 0.61 32.66
C LEU A 297 28.54 1.75 32.77
N GLU A 298 29.49 1.68 33.70
CA GLU A 298 30.55 2.69 33.86
C GLU A 298 31.36 2.89 32.56
N HIS A 299 31.70 1.81 31.86
CA HIS A 299 32.45 1.89 30.60
C HIS A 299 31.59 2.33 29.40
N THR A 300 30.31 1.96 29.36
CA THR A 300 29.45 2.23 28.19
C THR A 300 28.62 3.50 28.33
N PHE A 301 28.53 4.10 29.52
CA PHE A 301 27.68 5.27 29.76
C PHE A 301 28.05 6.43 28.84
N ALA A 302 29.29 6.92 28.89
CA ALA A 302 29.70 8.10 28.12
C ALA A 302 29.55 7.92 26.59
N PRO A 303 30.06 6.84 25.96
CA PRO A 303 29.89 6.65 24.52
C PRO A 303 28.43 6.58 24.07
N VAL A 304 27.57 5.89 24.83
CA VAL A 304 26.16 5.71 24.49
C VAL A 304 25.37 7.02 24.68
N THR A 305 25.65 7.77 25.76
CA THR A 305 25.00 9.08 25.98
C THR A 305 25.44 10.10 24.93
N ASP A 306 26.72 10.14 24.57
CA ASP A 306 27.25 11.07 23.56
C ASP A 306 26.68 10.75 22.17
N GLY A 307 26.56 9.45 21.82
CA GLY A 307 25.87 8.99 20.62
C GLY A 307 24.41 9.44 20.58
N ALA A 308 23.67 9.29 21.68
CA ALA A 308 22.28 9.75 21.76
C ALA A 308 22.17 11.29 21.65
N ILE A 309 23.05 12.06 22.32
CA ILE A 309 23.08 13.52 22.22
C ILE A 309 23.37 13.96 20.78
N SER A 310 24.31 13.30 20.10
CA SER A 310 24.62 13.60 18.70
C SER A 310 23.40 13.38 17.79
N THR A 311 22.64 12.31 18.02
CA THR A 311 21.40 12.02 17.29
C THR A 311 20.34 13.09 17.58
N LEU A 312 20.14 13.45 18.85
CA LEU A 312 19.20 14.50 19.24
C LEU A 312 19.56 15.87 18.64
N LEU A 313 20.84 16.21 18.57
CA LEU A 313 21.31 17.44 17.92
C LEU A 313 21.03 17.43 16.41
N GLY A 314 21.23 16.30 15.74
CA GLY A 314 20.85 16.14 14.33
C GLY A 314 19.33 16.29 14.13
N LEU A 315 18.54 15.69 15.02
CA LEU A 315 17.07 15.78 14.97
C LEU A 315 16.57 17.19 15.29
N LEU A 316 17.27 17.96 16.12
CA LEU A 316 16.89 19.32 16.51
C LEU A 316 16.74 20.24 15.28
N MET A 317 17.50 20.01 14.22
CA MET A 317 17.35 20.75 12.96
C MET A 317 15.96 20.53 12.31
N LEU A 318 15.34 19.36 12.49
CA LEU A 318 13.99 19.09 11.98
C LEU A 318 12.90 19.82 12.77
N ALA A 319 13.16 20.18 14.03
CA ALA A 319 12.19 20.91 14.87
C ALA A 319 11.88 22.31 14.31
N GLY A 320 12.82 22.92 13.58
CA GLY A 320 12.63 24.23 12.93
C GLY A 320 11.86 24.18 11.62
N SER A 321 11.33 23.03 11.20
CA SER A 321 10.60 22.90 9.93
C SER A 321 9.24 23.58 10.00
N HIS A 322 8.86 24.29 8.93
CA HIS A 322 7.51 24.86 8.77
C HIS A 322 6.42 23.80 8.52
N PHE A 323 6.81 22.55 8.22
CA PHE A 323 5.86 21.47 7.92
C PHE A 323 5.53 20.67 9.18
N ASP A 324 4.28 20.76 9.66
CA ASP A 324 3.78 19.98 10.81
C ASP A 324 4.00 18.47 10.63
N PHE A 325 3.88 18.00 9.38
CA PHE A 325 4.19 16.62 9.02
C PHE A 325 5.62 16.20 9.43
N ILE A 326 6.63 17.05 9.19
CA ILE A 326 8.03 16.74 9.52
C ILE A 326 8.24 16.78 11.04
N VAL A 327 7.75 17.84 11.69
CA VAL A 327 7.92 18.02 13.14
C VAL A 327 7.24 16.90 13.92
N ARG A 328 6.02 16.52 13.52
CA ARG A 328 5.23 15.53 14.25
C ARG A 328 5.59 14.08 13.93
N TYR A 329 5.78 13.73 12.66
CA TYR A 329 6.03 12.34 12.27
C TYR A 329 7.49 11.94 12.36
N PHE A 330 8.43 12.87 12.17
CA PHE A 330 9.87 12.57 12.22
C PHE A 330 10.48 13.06 13.52
N PHE A 331 10.48 14.38 13.78
CA PHE A 331 11.18 14.94 14.94
C PHE A 331 10.65 14.37 16.27
N ALA A 332 9.33 14.42 16.51
CA ALA A 332 8.76 13.90 17.75
C ALA A 332 8.96 12.38 17.90
N ALA A 333 8.69 11.60 16.85
CA ALA A 333 8.83 10.13 16.91
C ALA A 333 10.28 9.68 17.11
N LEU A 334 11.24 10.28 16.39
CA LEU A 334 12.66 9.96 16.52
C LEU A 334 13.25 10.48 17.84
N THR A 335 12.76 11.60 18.37
CA THR A 335 13.17 12.09 19.70
C THR A 335 12.70 11.13 20.79
N VAL A 336 11.42 10.73 20.77
CA VAL A 336 10.89 9.73 21.71
C VAL A 336 11.66 8.42 21.59
N LEU A 337 11.95 7.98 20.37
CA LEU A 337 12.78 6.79 20.11
C LEU A 337 14.14 6.88 20.81
N THR A 338 14.88 7.97 20.65
CA THR A 338 16.20 8.15 21.25
C THR A 338 16.12 8.19 22.78
N LEU A 339 15.10 8.84 23.35
CA LEU A 339 14.88 8.88 24.80
C LEU A 339 14.53 7.50 25.37
N LEU A 340 13.65 6.75 24.69
CA LEU A 340 13.34 5.37 25.06
C LEU A 340 14.57 4.46 24.96
N GLY A 341 15.38 4.64 23.91
CA GLY A 341 16.62 3.92 23.69
C GLY A 341 17.62 4.13 24.83
N LEU A 342 17.82 5.38 25.26
CA LEU A 342 18.64 5.71 26.43
C LEU A 342 18.10 5.06 27.71
N LEU A 343 16.80 5.18 27.96
CA LEU A 343 16.16 4.61 29.15
C LEU A 343 16.30 3.07 29.18
N HIS A 344 16.04 2.41 28.05
CA HIS A 344 16.09 0.95 27.95
C HIS A 344 17.52 0.42 27.97
N GLY A 345 18.43 1.07 27.24
CA GLY A 345 19.83 0.64 27.13
C GLY A 345 20.65 0.88 28.39
N LEU A 346 20.45 2.01 29.09
CA LEU A 346 21.27 2.41 30.24
C LEU A 346 20.60 2.19 31.60
N VAL A 347 19.28 1.96 31.66
CA VAL A 347 18.57 1.72 32.93
C VAL A 347 17.98 0.32 32.99
N LEU A 348 17.11 -0.04 32.03
CA LEU A 348 16.40 -1.32 32.08
C LEU A 348 17.35 -2.51 31.84
N LEU A 349 18.17 -2.45 30.79
CA LEU A 349 19.03 -3.56 30.39
C LEU A 349 20.09 -3.93 31.44
N PRO A 350 20.81 -3.00 32.10
CA PRO A 350 21.73 -3.34 33.19
C PRO A 350 21.04 -4.05 34.35
N VAL A 351 19.82 -3.63 34.71
CA VAL A 351 19.03 -4.26 35.77
C VAL A 351 18.58 -5.67 35.35
N LEU A 352 18.14 -5.85 34.10
CA LEU A 352 17.80 -7.18 33.59
C LEU A 352 19.01 -8.11 33.55
N LEU A 353 20.19 -7.60 33.13
CA LEU A 353 21.44 -8.36 33.10
C LEU A 353 21.94 -8.70 34.51
N SER A 354 21.72 -7.86 35.51
CA SER A 354 22.13 -8.16 36.90
C SER A 354 21.30 -9.31 37.50
N ILE A 355 20.00 -9.39 37.16
CA ILE A 355 19.08 -10.42 37.65
C ILE A 355 19.22 -11.71 36.82
N LEU A 356 19.12 -11.59 35.50
CA LEU A 356 18.97 -12.70 34.56
C LEU A 356 20.23 -12.97 33.73
N GLY A 357 21.33 -12.23 33.90
CA GLY A 357 22.50 -12.34 33.03
C GLY A 357 23.19 -13.71 33.07
N PRO A 358 23.82 -14.11 31.96
CA PRO A 358 24.55 -15.39 31.88
C PRO A 358 25.76 -15.41 32.84
N PRO A 359 26.23 -16.62 33.23
CA PRO A 359 27.44 -16.75 34.03
C PRO A 359 28.66 -16.15 33.30
N PRO A 360 29.70 -15.72 34.05
CA PRO A 360 30.91 -15.19 33.45
C PRO A 360 31.66 -16.27 32.66
N GLU A 361 32.18 -15.92 31.49
CA GLU A 361 32.94 -16.83 30.62
C GLU A 361 34.32 -17.17 31.21
N VAL A 362 34.90 -16.25 31.99
CA VAL A 362 36.17 -16.45 32.71
C VAL A 362 35.89 -16.40 34.21
N ILE A 363 35.95 -17.55 34.86
CA ILE A 363 35.97 -17.67 36.32
C ILE A 363 37.43 -17.57 36.74
N GLN A 364 37.83 -16.49 37.43
CA GLN A 364 39.10 -16.49 38.15
C GLN A 364 39.02 -17.53 39.28
N MET A 365 39.59 -18.72 39.05
CA MET A 365 40.03 -19.57 40.15
C MET A 365 41.21 -18.86 40.81
N TYR A 366 40.94 -18.06 41.84
CA TYR A 366 42.00 -17.61 42.73
C TYR A 366 42.55 -18.85 43.44
N LYS A 367 43.68 -19.37 42.94
CA LYS A 367 44.53 -20.28 43.68
C LYS A 367 45.09 -19.43 44.82
N GLU A 368 44.59 -19.63 46.04
CA GLU A 368 45.25 -19.11 47.24
C GLU A 368 46.69 -19.63 47.24
N SER A 369 47.64 -18.78 46.82
CA SER A 369 49.05 -18.97 47.11
C SER A 369 49.30 -18.36 48.48
N PRO A 370 49.63 -19.16 49.52
CA PRO A 370 49.89 -18.64 50.85
C PRO A 370 51.31 -18.10 50.93
N GLU A 371 51.59 -16.99 50.26
CA GLU A 371 52.80 -16.20 50.55
C GLU A 371 52.41 -14.74 50.68
N VAL A 372 51.97 -14.40 51.89
CA VAL A 372 51.95 -13.04 52.40
C VAL A 372 53.40 -12.57 52.48
N LEU A 373 53.90 -11.89 51.45
CA LEU A 373 55.12 -11.11 51.58
C LEU A 373 54.79 -9.92 52.47
N SER A 374 55.22 -10.00 53.74
CA SER A 374 55.10 -8.90 54.69
C SER A 374 55.88 -7.68 54.16
N PRO A 375 55.34 -6.46 54.22
CA PRO A 375 56.11 -5.27 53.84
C PRO A 375 57.29 -5.09 54.81
N PRO A 376 58.49 -4.66 54.33
CA PRO A 376 59.62 -4.43 55.21
C PRO A 376 59.30 -3.26 56.16
N ALA A 377 59.66 -3.45 57.44
CA ALA A 377 59.49 -2.45 58.49
C ALA A 377 60.25 -1.14 58.21
N PRO A 378 59.75 0.03 58.67
CA PRO A 378 60.39 1.30 58.43
C PRO A 378 61.67 1.43 59.28
N GLN A 379 62.83 1.54 58.62
CA GLN A 379 64.06 1.98 59.28
C GLN A 379 64.11 3.51 59.29
N GLY A 380 64.20 4.09 60.48
CA GLY A 380 64.21 5.53 60.69
C GLY A 380 65.53 6.21 60.34
N GLY A 381 65.41 7.48 59.93
CA GLY A 381 66.33 8.57 60.28
C GLY A 381 67.69 8.63 59.57
N GLY A 382 67.81 9.56 58.60
CA GLY A 382 69.12 10.11 58.20
C GLY A 382 69.09 10.90 56.89
N LEU A 383 69.08 12.24 56.98
CA LEU A 383 69.31 13.14 55.85
C LEU A 383 70.68 12.86 55.21
N ARG A 384 70.74 12.81 53.86
CA ARG A 384 71.91 13.28 53.10
C ARG A 384 71.54 13.62 51.65
N TRP A 385 71.92 14.85 51.27
CA TRP A 385 71.88 15.46 49.94
C TRP A 385 72.81 14.74 48.95
N GLY A 386 72.42 14.65 47.68
CA GLY A 386 73.28 14.18 46.58
C GLY A 386 72.64 14.33 45.20
N ALA A 387 73.36 15.00 44.30
CA ALA A 387 72.94 15.56 43.01
C ALA A 387 72.36 14.59 41.95
N SER A 388 71.53 15.15 41.08
CA SER A 388 71.07 14.59 39.81
C SER A 388 72.18 14.64 38.74
N PRO A 389 72.41 13.59 37.94
CA PRO A 389 73.17 13.69 36.70
C PRO A 389 72.24 13.63 35.47
N SER A 390 72.16 14.78 34.79
CA SER A 390 72.23 14.99 33.34
C SER A 390 71.85 13.86 32.36
N LEU A 391 70.91 14.21 31.47
CA LEU A 391 70.74 13.71 30.10
C LEU A 391 72.06 13.53 29.32
N PRO A 392 72.02 12.71 28.26
CA PRO A 392 72.33 13.28 26.94
C PRO A 392 71.23 13.05 25.88
N GLN A 393 71.12 14.06 25.03
CA GLN A 393 70.30 14.17 23.82
C GLN A 393 70.79 13.27 22.67
N SER A 394 69.98 13.26 21.59
CA SER A 394 70.27 12.89 20.19
C SER A 394 69.93 11.43 19.81
N PHE A 395 69.29 11.03 18.70
CA PHE A 395 69.00 11.48 17.32
C PHE A 395 67.69 10.74 16.89
N ALA A 396 66.93 10.96 15.81
CA ALA A 396 66.73 11.97 14.77
C ALA A 396 65.47 11.52 13.98
N ARG A 397 64.89 12.48 13.24
CA ARG A 397 63.77 12.35 12.29
C ARG A 397 64.05 11.34 11.17
N VAL A 398 62.99 10.70 10.65
CA VAL A 398 62.35 11.05 9.37
C VAL A 398 60.84 11.00 9.57
#